data_AF-A0A060CCH5-F1
#
_entry.id   AF-A0A060CCH5-F1
#
_cell.length_a   1.000
_cell.length_b   1.000
_cell.length_c   1.000
_cell.angle_alpha   90.00
_cell.angle_beta   90.00
_cell.angle_gamma   90.00
#
_symmetry.space_group_name_H-M   'P 1'
#
loop_
_entity.id
_entity.type
_entity.pdbx_description
1 polymer ?
#
loop_
_entity_poly.entity_id
_entity_poly.type
_entity_poly.pdbx_seq_one_letter_code
_entity_poly.pdbx_strand_id
1 'polypeptide(L)' 'AQELGFRTAVTTRPAGVYPHHLERATALPRVSLNGYFQQRRYVDVFASGGLFTQLAG' A
#
# COMPACT_ATOMS: atom_id res chain seq x y z
N ALA A 1 5.92 4.60 -17.20
CA ALA A 1 6.00 5.37 -15.94
C ALA A 1 7.39 5.99 -15.77
N GLN A 2 8.45 5.16 -15.70
CA GLN A 2 9.83 5.65 -15.67
C GLN A 2 10.19 6.46 -16.93
N GLU A 3 9.85 5.95 -18.12
CA GLU A 3 10.03 6.66 -19.41
C GLU A 3 9.26 7.98 -19.50
N LEU A 4 8.17 8.12 -18.73
CA LEU A 4 7.36 9.34 -18.65
C LEU A 4 7.83 10.28 -17.52
N GLY A 5 8.92 9.94 -16.83
CA GLY A 5 9.49 10.76 -15.75
C GLY A 5 8.75 10.70 -14.41
N PHE A 6 7.83 9.74 -14.20
CA PHE A 6 7.15 9.60 -12.91
C PHE A 6 8.11 9.05 -11.84
N ARG A 7 8.23 9.77 -10.73
CA ARG A 7 9.05 9.37 -9.58
C ARG A 7 8.51 8.12 -8.86
N THR A 8 7.19 7.99 -8.78
CA THR A 8 6.52 6.85 -8.15
C THR A 8 5.22 6.52 -8.86
N ALA A 9 4.70 5.31 -8.64
CA ALA A 9 3.38 4.88 -9.10
C ALA A 9 2.89 3.70 -8.25
N VAL A 10 1.57 3.51 -8.26
CA VAL A 10 0.87 2.54 -7.42
C VAL A 10 0.19 1.45 -8.25
N THR A 11 0.00 0.29 -7.65
CA THR A 11 -0.67 -0.90 -8.23
C THR A 11 -1.90 -1.28 -7.41
N THR A 12 -2.69 -2.25 -7.86
CA THR A 12 -3.81 -2.83 -7.09
C THR A 12 -3.37 -3.92 -6.10
N ARG A 13 -2.06 -4.19 -5.96
CA ARG A 13 -1.55 -5.20 -5.02
C ARG A 13 -1.79 -4.74 -3.58
N PRO A 14 -2.45 -5.55 -2.73
CA PRO A 14 -2.71 -5.19 -1.34
C PRO A 14 -1.45 -5.32 -0.48
N ALA A 15 -0.99 -4.23 0.13
CA ALA A 15 0.05 -4.21 1.18
C ALA A 15 0.27 -2.78 1.71
N GLY A 16 1.03 -2.67 2.81
CA GLY A 16 1.66 -1.43 3.27
C GLY A 16 2.93 -1.11 2.49
N VAL A 17 3.48 0.10 2.67
CA VAL A 17 4.71 0.56 1.99
C VAL A 17 5.91 0.42 2.92
N TYR A 18 6.87 -0.44 2.55
CA TYR A 18 8.14 -0.68 3.25
C TYR A 18 9.39 -0.31 2.40
N PRO A 19 10.58 -0.19 3.01
CA PRO A 19 11.81 0.24 2.31
C PRO A 19 12.18 -0.55 1.05
N HIS A 20 11.97 -1.87 1.04
CA HIS A 20 12.31 -2.72 -0.12
C HIS A 20 11.50 -2.34 -1.38
N HIS A 21 10.35 -1.68 -1.24
CA HIS A 21 9.60 -1.21 -2.41
C HIS A 21 10.30 -0.10 -3.20
N LEU A 22 11.34 0.52 -2.64
CA LEU A 22 12.16 1.50 -3.37
C LEU A 22 12.89 0.86 -4.56
N GLU A 23 13.17 -0.45 -4.52
CA GLU A 23 13.71 -1.20 -5.66
C GLU A 23 12.81 -1.10 -6.90
N ARG A 24 11.50 -0.88 -6.70
CA ARG A 24 10.54 -0.67 -7.78
C ARG A 24 9.50 0.40 -7.39
N ALA A 25 9.97 1.64 -7.24
CA ALA A 25 9.16 2.79 -6.80
C ALA A 25 7.94 3.12 -7.71
N THR A 26 7.90 2.60 -8.93
CA THR A 26 6.75 2.71 -9.84
C THR A 26 5.76 1.55 -9.76
N ALA A 27 5.90 0.66 -8.76
CA ALA A 27 5.02 -0.49 -8.55
C ALA A 27 4.61 -0.64 -7.08
N LEU A 28 4.38 0.48 -6.38
CA LEU A 28 4.02 0.47 -4.96
C LEU A 28 2.68 -0.24 -4.73
N PRO A 29 2.51 -0.99 -3.63
CA PRO A 29 1.21 -1.55 -3.25
C PRO A 29 0.26 -0.47 -2.75
N ARG A 30 -1.00 -0.84 -2.52
CA ARG A 30 -2.02 0.03 -1.90
C ARG A 30 -2.76 -0.69 -0.80
N VAL A 31 -3.24 0.08 0.17
CA VAL A 31 -4.29 -0.36 1.09
C VAL A 31 -5.65 0.00 0.49
N SER A 32 -6.54 -0.98 0.35
CA SER A 32 -7.85 -0.77 -0.25
C SER A 32 -8.88 -0.40 0.81
N LEU A 33 -9.33 0.86 0.80
CA LEU A 33 -10.47 1.32 1.59
C LEU A 33 -11.74 1.28 0.74
N ASN A 34 -12.34 0.09 0.64
CA ASN A 34 -13.55 -0.16 -0.14
C ASN A 34 -14.79 -0.28 0.75
N GLY A 35 -15.96 -0.57 0.16
CA GLY A 35 -17.25 -0.72 0.85
C GLY A 35 -17.26 -1.70 2.02
N TYR A 36 -16.39 -2.70 2.04
CA TYR A 36 -16.28 -3.67 3.14
C TYR A 36 -15.58 -3.10 4.37
N PHE A 37 -14.78 -2.03 4.22
CA PHE A 37 -13.89 -1.52 5.26
C PHE A 37 -14.16 -0.05 5.64
N GLN A 38 -15.38 0.46 5.42
CA GLN A 38 -15.70 1.88 5.66
C GLN A 38 -15.94 2.24 7.13
N GLN A 39 -16.02 1.26 8.03
CA GLN A 39 -16.19 1.54 9.45
C GLN A 39 -14.89 2.09 10.03
N ARG A 40 -15.00 3.12 10.88
CA ARG A 40 -13.84 3.88 11.38
C ARG A 40 -12.76 3.02 12.03
N ARG A 41 -13.15 2.00 12.78
CA ARG A 41 -12.22 1.03 13.40
C ARG A 41 -11.30 0.32 12.39
N TYR A 42 -11.74 0.11 11.15
CA TYR A 42 -10.92 -0.53 10.12
C TYR A 42 -9.88 0.43 9.56
N VAL A 43 -10.25 1.71 9.42
CA VAL A 43 -9.31 2.78 9.01
C VAL A 43 -8.17 2.90 10.04
N ASP A 44 -8.50 2.88 11.33
CA ASP A 44 -7.50 2.98 12.40
C ASP A 44 -6.49 1.82 12.34
N VAL A 45 -6.97 0.59 12.14
CA VAL A 45 -6.12 -0.60 11.98
C VAL A 45 -5.25 -0.50 10.72
N PHE A 46 -5.83 -0.09 9.59
CA PHE A 46 -5.10 0.05 8.33
C PHE A 46 -4.04 1.15 8.36
N ALA A 47 -4.32 2.26 9.04
CA ALA A 47 -3.38 3.37 9.18
C ALA A 47 -2.15 3.01 10.02
N SER A 48 -2.28 2.04 10.93
CA SER A 48 -1.16 1.58 11.77
C SER A 48 -0.08 0.82 10.99
N GLY A 49 -0.39 0.29 9.79
CA GLY A 49 0.50 -0.57 9.01
C GLY A 49 0.75 -1.97 9.60
N GLY A 50 0.45 -2.19 10.89
CA GLY A 50 0.77 -3.43 11.61
C GLY A 50 0.12 -4.68 11.01
N LEU A 51 -1.13 -4.60 10.58
CA LEU A 51 -1.82 -5.70 9.90
C LEU A 51 -1.06 -6.16 8.65
N PHE A 52 -0.64 -5.21 7.81
CA PHE A 52 0.09 -5.53 6.59
C PHE A 52 1.52 -5.95 6.84
N THR A 53 2.09 -5.68 8.02
CA THR A 53 3.43 -6.17 8.40
C THR A 53 3.34 -7.63 8.79
N GLN A 54 2.30 -8.03 9.53
CA GLN A 54 2.04 -9.43 9.87
C GLN A 54 1.71 -10.29 8.65
N LEU A 55 0.99 -9.73 7.68
CA LEU A 55 0.60 -10.45 6.45
C LEU A 55 1.69 -10.47 5.37
N ALA A 56 2.72 -9.62 5.46
CA ALA A 56 3.83 -9.56 4.52
C ALA A 56 5.03 -10.44 4.94
N GLY A 57 4.84 -11.30 5.95
CA GLY A 57 5.80 -12.32 6.36
C GLY A 57 6.07 -13.36 5.28
#